data_AF-A0A9X1BD86-F1
#
_entry.id   AF-A0A9X1BD86-F1
#
_cell.length_a   1.000
_cell.length_b   1.000
_cell.length_c   1.000
_cell.angle_alpha   90.00
_cell.angle_beta   90.00
_cell.angle_gamma   90.00
#
_symmetry.space_group_name_H-M   'P 1'
#
loop_
_entity.id
_entity.type
_entity.pdbx_description
1 polymer ?
#
loop_
_entity_poly.entity_id
_entity_poly.type
_entity_poly.pdbx_seq_one_letter_code
_entity_poly.pdbx_strand_id
1 'polypeptide(L)'
;MSICLKDITIENYFDVLNLEVHPNQRNFIASNSISLAEAYVYDKIGDFIAPLAVYDKEALIGFVMITYDQKIGISKGNYLLFRFMIDQRFQGLGYFKPTMDAVIDFVRTEPAGKATSLWLSYDPENKHARSCYLHYGFKETGQVIEDEIVATYDLTTKN
;
A
#
# COMPACT_ATOMS: atom_id res chain seq x y z
N MET A 1 11.79 -9.26 -12.34
CA MET A 1 10.35 -9.10 -12.11
C MET A 1 9.90 -7.86 -12.87
N SER A 2 8.72 -7.88 -13.48
CA SER A 2 8.17 -6.71 -14.20
C SER A 2 6.83 -6.36 -13.57
N ILE A 3 6.86 -5.54 -12.52
CA ILE A 3 5.68 -5.21 -11.74
C ILE A 3 4.87 -4.12 -12.42
N CYS A 4 3.55 -4.33 -12.45
CA CYS A 4 2.58 -3.37 -12.95
C CYS A 4 1.45 -3.25 -11.94
N LEU A 5 1.05 -2.01 -11.64
CA LEU A 5 -0.18 -1.72 -10.91
C LEU A 5 -1.30 -1.53 -11.92
N LYS A 6 -2.41 -2.25 -11.74
CA LYS A 6 -3.57 -2.19 -12.61
C LYS A 6 -4.82 -1.82 -11.80
N ASP A 7 -5.72 -1.10 -12.43
CA ASP A 7 -7.03 -0.82 -11.85
C ASP A 7 -7.79 -2.12 -11.54
N ILE A 8 -8.64 -2.05 -10.53
CA ILE A 8 -9.57 -3.11 -10.21
C ILE A 8 -10.85 -2.88 -11.00
N THR A 9 -11.21 -3.87 -11.81
CA THR A 9 -12.30 -3.82 -12.77
C THR A 9 -13.25 -5.01 -12.55
N ILE A 10 -14.36 -5.03 -13.30
CA ILE A 10 -15.31 -6.16 -13.24
C ILE A 10 -14.66 -7.48 -13.64
N GLU A 11 -13.57 -7.45 -14.42
CA GLU A 11 -12.84 -8.62 -14.87
C GLU A 11 -11.92 -9.22 -13.81
N ASN A 12 -11.38 -8.43 -12.88
CA ASN A 12 -10.34 -8.91 -11.94
C ASN A 12 -10.69 -8.76 -10.45
N TYR A 13 -11.76 -8.05 -10.08
CA TYR A 13 -12.05 -7.78 -8.67
C TYR A 13 -12.21 -9.05 -7.84
N PHE A 14 -12.84 -10.09 -8.40
CA PHE A 14 -13.05 -11.34 -7.67
C PHE A 14 -11.73 -12.07 -7.39
N ASP A 15 -10.78 -12.03 -8.31
CA ASP A 15 -9.44 -12.59 -8.10
C ASP A 15 -8.68 -11.82 -7.02
N VAL A 16 -8.81 -10.49 -7.00
CA VAL A 16 -8.23 -9.64 -5.95
C VAL A 16 -8.84 -9.97 -4.58
N LEU A 17 -10.15 -10.21 -4.50
CA LEU A 17 -10.82 -10.61 -3.26
C LEU A 17 -10.31 -11.95 -2.71
N ASN A 18 -9.84 -12.85 -3.59
CA ASN A 18 -9.36 -14.18 -3.22
C ASN A 18 -7.86 -14.24 -2.90
N LEU A 19 -7.14 -13.11 -2.98
CA LEU A 19 -5.75 -13.08 -2.53
C LEU A 19 -5.69 -13.28 -1.02
N GLU A 20 -4.73 -14.09 -0.58
CA GLU A 20 -4.53 -14.38 0.85
C GLU A 20 -3.08 -14.13 1.26
N VAL A 21 -2.86 -13.54 2.43
CA VAL A 21 -1.55 -13.53 3.09
C VAL A 21 -1.33 -14.84 3.86
N HIS A 22 -0.09 -15.13 4.22
CA HIS A 22 0.19 -16.24 5.13
C HIS A 22 -0.64 -16.11 6.42
N PRO A 23 -1.11 -17.23 7.02
CA PRO A 23 -1.98 -17.20 8.20
C PRO A 23 -1.44 -16.37 9.37
N ASN A 24 -0.12 -16.30 9.54
CA ASN A 24 0.55 -15.51 10.59
C ASN A 24 0.49 -13.99 10.37
N GLN A 25 0.12 -13.52 9.18
CA GLN A 25 -0.03 -12.10 8.84
C GLN A 25 -1.48 -11.63 8.83
N ARG A 26 -2.46 -12.56 8.88
CA ARG A 26 -3.89 -12.23 8.71
C ARG A 26 -4.42 -11.24 9.74
N ASN A 27 -3.82 -11.18 10.93
CA ASN A 27 -4.24 -10.23 11.98
C ASN A 27 -3.68 -8.82 11.79
N PHE A 28 -2.69 -8.64 10.92
CA PHE A 28 -2.04 -7.34 10.69
C PHE A 28 -2.52 -6.61 9.45
N ILE A 29 -3.41 -7.22 8.66
CA ILE A 29 -3.89 -6.63 7.42
C ILE A 29 -5.38 -6.93 7.25
N ALA A 30 -6.15 -5.90 6.92
CA ALA A 30 -7.55 -6.09 6.57
C ALA A 30 -7.68 -6.93 5.29
N SER A 31 -8.78 -7.66 5.15
CA SER A 31 -9.07 -8.36 3.91
C SER A 31 -9.22 -7.38 2.73
N ASN A 32 -9.03 -7.87 1.52
CA ASN A 32 -9.26 -7.07 0.31
C ASN A 32 -10.73 -6.68 0.16
N SER A 33 -11.67 -7.46 0.70
CA SER A 33 -13.09 -7.07 0.76
C SER A 33 -13.35 -5.84 1.64
N ILE A 34 -12.73 -5.77 2.82
CA ILE A 34 -12.80 -4.58 3.68
C ILE A 34 -12.14 -3.41 2.97
N SER A 35 -10.96 -3.62 2.39
CA SER A 35 -10.21 -2.57 1.69
C SER A 35 -11.00 -1.97 0.52
N LEU A 36 -11.68 -2.78 -0.28
CA LEU A 36 -12.54 -2.28 -1.37
C LEU A 36 -13.80 -1.57 -0.86
N ALA A 37 -14.36 -2.00 0.27
CA ALA A 37 -15.46 -1.28 0.91
C ALA A 37 -15.02 0.07 1.48
N GLU A 38 -13.84 0.13 2.11
CA GLU A 38 -13.21 1.39 2.55
C GLU A 38 -12.98 2.31 1.37
N ALA A 39 -12.45 1.79 0.26
CA ALA A 39 -12.23 2.57 -0.95
C ALA A 39 -13.52 3.18 -1.51
N TYR A 40 -14.61 2.42 -1.50
CA TYR A 40 -15.93 2.95 -1.87
C TYR A 40 -16.34 4.14 -0.99
N VAL A 41 -16.12 4.08 0.33
CA VAL A 41 -16.46 5.18 1.25
C VAL A 41 -15.57 6.41 1.02
N TYR A 42 -14.26 6.21 0.85
CA TYR A 42 -13.30 7.29 0.58
C TYR A 42 -13.62 8.03 -0.73
N ASP A 43 -13.97 7.29 -1.78
CA ASP A 43 -14.42 7.85 -3.05
C ASP A 43 -15.68 8.71 -2.87
N LYS A 44 -16.66 8.26 -2.07
CA LYS A 44 -17.90 9.02 -1.81
C LYS A 44 -17.69 10.33 -1.07
N ILE A 45 -16.70 10.41 -0.20
CA ILE A 45 -16.34 11.67 0.46
C ILE A 45 -15.44 12.56 -0.43
N GLY A 46 -15.07 12.09 -1.63
CA GLY A 46 -14.30 12.81 -2.62
C GLY A 46 -12.84 13.03 -2.20
N ASP A 47 -12.26 12.11 -1.44
CA ASP A 47 -10.82 12.05 -1.23
C ASP A 47 -10.21 11.09 -2.26
N PHE A 48 -8.93 11.26 -2.58
CA PHE A 48 -8.30 10.35 -3.54
C PHE A 48 -8.04 8.99 -2.90
N ILE A 49 -8.45 7.93 -3.59
CA ILE A 49 -8.19 6.55 -3.20
C ILE A 49 -8.00 5.70 -4.45
N ALA A 50 -6.96 4.87 -4.46
CA ALA A 50 -6.57 4.02 -5.57
C ALA A 50 -6.30 2.59 -5.04
N PRO A 51 -7.32 1.72 -5.01
CA PRO A 51 -7.11 0.29 -4.83
C PRO A 51 -6.61 -0.31 -6.16
N LEU A 52 -5.41 -0.90 -6.14
CA LEU A 52 -4.72 -1.38 -7.33
C LEU A 52 -4.28 -2.83 -7.16
N ALA A 53 -4.50 -3.61 -8.21
CA ALA A 53 -4.00 -4.97 -8.31
C ALA A 53 -2.51 -4.96 -8.71
N VAL A 54 -1.71 -5.80 -8.06
CA VAL A 54 -0.28 -5.95 -8.34
C VAL A 54 -0.06 -7.17 -9.23
N TYR A 55 0.47 -6.95 -10.42
CA TYR A 55 0.79 -8.02 -11.37
C TYR A 55 2.29 -8.14 -11.60
N ASP A 56 2.79 -9.36 -11.75
CA ASP A 56 4.05 -9.65 -12.45
C ASP A 56 3.70 -10.25 -13.81
N LYS A 57 3.83 -9.44 -14.87
CA LYS A 57 3.26 -9.74 -16.20
C LYS A 57 1.74 -9.98 -16.13
N GLU A 58 1.30 -11.23 -16.30
CA GLU A 58 -0.11 -11.65 -16.26
C GLU A 58 -0.50 -12.28 -14.91
N ALA A 59 0.46 -12.58 -14.03
CA ALA A 59 0.16 -13.18 -12.75
C ALA A 59 -0.27 -12.12 -11.73
N LEU A 60 -1.49 -12.24 -11.18
CA LEU A 60 -1.93 -11.45 -10.04
C LEU A 60 -1.20 -11.93 -8.79
N ILE A 61 -0.32 -11.09 -8.25
CA ILE A 61 0.57 -11.45 -7.13
C ILE A 61 0.25 -10.71 -5.83
N GLY A 62 -0.59 -9.67 -5.88
CA GLY A 62 -0.81 -8.82 -4.71
C GLY A 62 -1.81 -7.71 -4.94
N PHE A 63 -1.90 -6.85 -3.93
CA PHE A 63 -2.82 -5.74 -3.85
C PHE A 63 -2.17 -4.58 -3.09
N VAL A 64 -2.37 -3.35 -3.56
CA VAL A 64 -2.00 -2.14 -2.84
C VAL A 64 -3.19 -1.19 -2.83
N MET A 65 -3.27 -0.36 -1.80
CA MET A 65 -4.28 0.71 -1.75
C MET A 65 -3.59 1.98 -1.30
N ILE A 66 -3.74 3.04 -2.09
CA ILE A 66 -3.05 4.31 -1.88
C ILE A 66 -4.10 5.40 -1.77
N THR A 67 -3.99 6.27 -0.76
CA THR A 67 -4.80 7.48 -0.65
C THR A 67 -3.90 8.71 -0.68
N TYR A 68 -4.47 9.87 -0.98
CA TYR A 68 -3.80 11.16 -0.86
C TYR A 68 -4.63 12.02 0.07
N ASP A 69 -4.08 12.32 1.22
CA ASP A 69 -4.85 12.88 2.31
C ASP A 69 -5.07 14.38 2.13
N GLN A 70 -6.27 14.74 1.69
CA GLN A 70 -6.74 16.13 1.67
C GLN A 70 -7.71 16.45 2.81
N LYS A 71 -8.35 15.43 3.38
CA LYS A 71 -9.53 15.61 4.25
C LYS A 71 -9.41 14.97 5.63
N ILE A 72 -8.61 13.92 5.78
CA ILE A 72 -8.59 13.04 6.95
C ILE A 72 -7.56 13.53 7.98
N GLY A 73 -6.45 14.10 7.51
CA GLY A 73 -5.46 14.80 8.32
C GLY A 73 -4.34 13.93 8.91
N ILE A 74 -4.23 12.65 8.54
CA ILE A 74 -3.17 11.72 8.95
C ILE A 74 -1.83 12.04 8.24
N SER A 75 -1.87 12.22 6.91
CA SER A 75 -0.73 12.49 6.04
C SER A 75 -0.98 13.73 5.19
N LYS A 76 -1.53 14.80 5.80
CA LYS A 76 -2.03 15.99 5.11
C LYS A 76 -1.12 16.47 3.97
N GLY A 77 -1.64 16.49 2.74
CA GLY A 77 -0.91 16.89 1.54
C GLY A 77 0.14 15.88 1.06
N ASN A 78 0.03 14.62 1.47
CA ASN A 78 0.92 13.53 1.06
C ASN A 78 0.12 12.24 0.79
N TYR A 79 0.75 11.32 0.07
CA TYR A 79 0.21 9.98 -0.14
C TYR A 79 0.40 9.10 1.09
N LEU A 80 -0.56 8.22 1.34
CA LEU A 80 -0.52 7.15 2.33
C LEU A 80 -0.70 5.81 1.63
N LEU A 81 0.26 4.91 1.81
CA LEU A 81 0.15 3.50 1.45
C LEU A 81 -0.72 2.81 2.51
N PHE A 82 -2.01 2.76 2.23
CA PHE A 82 -3.03 2.30 3.17
C PHE A 82 -3.11 0.77 3.24
N ARG A 83 -2.79 0.08 2.14
CA ARG A 83 -2.65 -1.38 2.08
C ARG A 83 -1.45 -1.76 1.22
N PHE A 84 -0.72 -2.77 1.69
CA PHE A 84 0.33 -3.44 0.92
C PHE A 84 0.27 -4.93 1.20
N MET A 85 -0.01 -5.71 0.16
CA MET A 85 -0.22 -7.14 0.28
C MET A 85 0.44 -7.88 -0.88
N ILE A 86 1.24 -8.90 -0.56
CA ILE A 86 1.68 -9.92 -1.51
C ILE A 86 0.99 -11.22 -1.13
N ASP A 87 0.38 -11.88 -2.10
CA ASP A 87 -0.27 -13.17 -1.90
C ASP A 87 0.74 -14.22 -1.44
N GLN A 88 0.31 -15.08 -0.52
CA GLN A 88 1.12 -16.11 0.13
C GLN A 88 1.87 -17.01 -0.85
N ARG A 89 1.33 -17.25 -2.05
CA ARG A 89 1.98 -18.03 -3.12
C ARG A 89 3.25 -17.37 -3.65
N PHE A 90 3.39 -16.05 -3.45
CA PHE A 90 4.49 -15.23 -3.95
C PHE A 90 5.34 -14.61 -2.81
N GLN A 91 4.99 -14.84 -1.55
CA GLN A 91 5.79 -14.36 -0.42
C GLN A 91 7.15 -15.09 -0.35
N GLY A 92 8.16 -14.41 0.19
CA GLY A 92 9.53 -14.95 0.29
C GLY A 92 10.32 -14.98 -1.02
N LEU A 93 9.71 -14.61 -2.16
CA LEU A 93 10.36 -14.61 -3.47
C LEU A 93 11.01 -13.27 -3.85
N GLY A 94 10.98 -12.27 -2.97
CA GLY A 94 11.60 -10.95 -3.20
C GLY A 94 10.70 -9.92 -3.89
N TYR A 95 9.38 -10.15 -3.96
CA TYR A 95 8.42 -9.23 -4.60
C TYR A 95 8.21 -7.90 -3.87
N PHE A 96 8.57 -7.80 -2.58
CA PHE A 96 8.37 -6.58 -1.80
C PHE A 96 9.00 -5.34 -2.46
N LYS A 97 10.30 -5.41 -2.78
CA LYS A 97 11.04 -4.27 -3.33
C LYS A 97 10.46 -3.80 -4.68
N PRO A 98 10.32 -4.65 -5.71
CA PRO A 98 9.81 -4.19 -7.00
C PRO A 98 8.34 -3.75 -6.96
N THR A 99 7.52 -4.27 -6.04
CA THR A 99 6.17 -3.74 -5.81
C THR A 99 6.22 -2.35 -5.16
N MET A 100 7.09 -2.13 -4.18
CA MET A 100 7.27 -0.81 -3.59
C MET A 100 7.86 0.20 -4.59
N ASP A 101 8.79 -0.22 -5.44
CA ASP A 101 9.30 0.61 -6.55
C ASP A 101 8.13 1.08 -7.45
N ALA A 102 7.23 0.17 -7.83
CA ALA A 102 6.05 0.50 -8.63
C ALA A 102 5.06 1.44 -7.91
N VAL A 103 4.89 1.28 -6.60
CA VAL A 103 4.09 2.22 -5.76
C VAL A 103 4.70 3.62 -5.78
N ILE A 104 6.02 3.72 -5.61
CA ILE A 104 6.73 5.00 -5.63
C ILE A 104 6.63 5.67 -7.00
N ASP A 105 6.82 4.92 -8.06
CA ASP A 105 6.68 5.43 -9.42
C ASP A 105 5.25 5.93 -9.67
N PHE A 106 4.23 5.20 -9.21
CA PHE A 106 2.84 5.62 -9.29
C PHE A 106 2.59 6.95 -8.58
N VAL A 107 2.98 7.10 -7.30
CA VAL A 107 2.72 8.34 -6.55
C VAL A 107 3.56 9.52 -7.06
N ARG A 108 4.73 9.27 -7.66
CA ARG A 108 5.56 10.29 -8.32
C ARG A 108 4.93 10.83 -9.61
N THR A 109 3.94 10.16 -10.18
CA THR A 109 3.13 10.74 -11.27
C THR A 109 2.15 11.81 -10.76
N GLU A 110 2.09 12.01 -9.43
CA GLU A 110 1.25 13.02 -8.77
C GLU A 110 -0.26 12.87 -9.09
N PRO A 111 -0.84 11.65 -9.07
CA PRO A 111 -2.23 11.42 -9.54
C PRO A 111 -3.29 12.23 -8.79
N ALA A 112 -2.99 12.69 -7.58
CA ALA A 112 -3.87 13.51 -6.74
C ALA A 112 -3.23 14.82 -6.24
N GLY A 113 -1.98 15.08 -6.65
CA GLY A 113 -1.21 16.24 -6.20
C GLY A 113 0.24 15.92 -5.85
N LYS A 114 1.00 17.00 -5.64
CA LYS A 114 2.40 16.96 -5.21
C LYS A 114 2.51 16.43 -3.78
N ALA A 115 3.41 15.50 -3.57
CA ALA A 115 3.77 15.01 -2.24
C ALA A 115 5.29 15.06 -2.07
N THR A 116 5.74 15.34 -0.85
CA THR A 116 7.16 15.26 -0.49
C THR A 116 7.50 13.92 0.15
N SER A 117 6.49 13.17 0.58
CA SER A 117 6.68 11.90 1.27
C SER A 117 5.55 10.91 0.99
N LEU A 118 5.88 9.61 1.07
CA LEU A 118 4.92 8.51 1.12
C LEU A 118 4.83 8.03 2.57
N TRP A 119 3.63 8.01 3.12
CA TRP A 119 3.35 7.62 4.49
C TRP A 119 2.86 6.17 4.54
N LEU A 120 3.04 5.53 5.69
CA LEU A 120 2.37 4.29 6.07
C LEU A 120 2.34 4.16 7.58
N SER A 121 1.50 3.25 8.07
CA SER A 121 1.49 2.79 9.45
C SER A 121 1.49 1.26 9.50
N TYR A 122 1.95 0.70 10.61
CA TYR A 122 1.90 -0.74 10.85
C TYR A 122 1.88 -1.08 12.34
N ASP A 123 1.24 -2.20 12.67
CA ASP A 123 1.26 -2.78 14.01
C ASP A 123 2.71 -3.02 14.51
N PRO A 124 3.09 -2.56 15.72
CA PRO A 124 4.41 -2.75 16.31
C PRO A 124 4.89 -4.21 16.36
N GLU A 125 3.97 -5.18 16.51
CA GLU A 125 4.28 -6.61 16.54
C GLU A 125 4.50 -7.21 15.15
N ASN A 126 4.17 -6.48 14.07
CA ASN A 126 4.49 -6.87 12.70
C ASN A 126 5.97 -6.59 12.36
N LYS A 127 6.86 -7.29 13.07
CA LYS A 127 8.33 -7.17 12.95
C LYS A 127 8.83 -7.42 11.54
N HIS A 128 8.12 -8.25 10.76
CA HIS A 128 8.45 -8.51 9.36
C HIS A 128 8.22 -7.27 8.50
N ALA A 129 7.01 -6.68 8.55
CA ALA A 129 6.70 -5.47 7.78
C ALA A 129 7.62 -4.31 8.19
N ARG A 130 7.84 -4.12 9.50
CA ARG A 130 8.81 -3.15 10.04
C ARG A 130 10.19 -3.30 9.39
N SER A 131 10.73 -4.52 9.38
CA SER A 131 12.05 -4.79 8.77
C SER A 131 12.06 -4.47 7.26
N CYS A 132 11.00 -4.82 6.54
CA CYS A 132 10.89 -4.55 5.10
C CYS A 132 10.86 -3.04 4.80
N TYR A 133 10.02 -2.28 5.52
CA TYR A 133 9.90 -0.83 5.33
C TYR A 133 11.20 -0.09 5.66
N LEU A 134 11.81 -0.40 6.82
CA LEU A 134 13.07 0.23 7.24
C LEU A 134 14.21 -0.10 6.28
N HIS A 135 14.32 -1.35 5.84
CA HIS A 135 15.35 -1.76 4.88
C HIS A 135 15.19 -1.09 3.51
N TYR A 136 13.95 -0.83 3.08
CA TYR A 136 13.66 -0.14 1.84
C TYR A 136 14.02 1.35 1.88
N GLY A 137 13.95 1.96 3.07
CA GLY A 137 14.33 3.37 3.29
C GLY A 137 13.27 4.22 3.97
N PHE A 138 12.17 3.63 4.44
CA PHE A 138 11.23 4.32 5.31
C PHE A 138 11.89 4.64 6.66
N LYS A 139 11.48 5.74 7.27
CA LYS A 139 11.92 6.18 8.60
C LYS A 139 10.71 6.33 9.50
N GLU A 140 10.76 5.71 10.68
CA GLU A 140 9.75 5.93 11.72
C GLU A 140 9.74 7.41 12.12
N THR A 141 8.55 7.98 12.25
CA THR A 141 8.38 9.40 12.64
C THR A 141 8.40 9.60 14.15
N GLY A 142 8.32 8.51 14.92
CA GLY A 142 8.10 8.53 16.37
C GLY A 142 6.63 8.73 16.76
N GLN A 143 5.72 8.88 15.79
CA GLN A 143 4.28 8.96 16.04
C GLN A 143 3.66 7.57 16.09
N VAL A 144 2.63 7.44 16.93
CA VAL A 144 1.75 6.27 17.02
C VAL A 144 0.31 6.74 16.81
N ILE A 145 -0.40 6.13 15.87
CA ILE A 145 -1.80 6.44 15.53
C ILE A 145 -2.57 5.12 15.58
N GLU A 146 -3.65 5.06 16.37
CA GLU A 146 -4.46 3.83 16.52
C GLU A 146 -3.60 2.60 16.86
N ASP A 147 -2.63 2.78 17.77
CA ASP A 147 -1.64 1.78 18.18
C ASP A 147 -0.63 1.34 17.09
N GLU A 148 -0.70 1.91 15.88
CA GLU A 148 0.25 1.65 14.80
C GLU A 148 1.41 2.65 14.76
N ILE A 149 2.61 2.16 14.44
CA ILE A 149 3.81 2.99 14.23
C ILE A 149 3.73 3.65 12.87
N VAL A 150 3.90 4.98 12.83
CA VAL A 150 3.93 5.75 11.58
C VAL A 150 5.35 5.84 11.03
N ALA A 151 5.51 5.61 9.72
CA ALA A 151 6.76 5.77 9.01
C ALA A 151 6.58 6.48 7.66
N THR A 152 7.63 7.16 7.21
CA THR A 152 7.62 7.92 5.96
C THR A 152 8.83 7.62 5.08
N TYR A 153 8.61 7.66 3.77
CA TYR A 153 9.65 7.61 2.74
C TYR A 153 9.74 8.97 2.05
N ASP A 154 10.96 9.50 1.88
CA ASP A 154 11.20 10.79 1.23
C ASP A 154 11.13 10.66 -0.30
N LEU A 155 10.12 11.28 -0.91
CA LEU A 155 9.91 11.24 -2.37
C LEU A 155 10.79 12.25 -3.12
N THR A 156 11.42 13.20 -2.43
CA THR A 156 12.22 14.27 -3.05
C THR A 156 13.60 13.80 -3.51
N THR A 157 14.10 12.70 -2.95
CA THR A 157 15.35 12.07 -3.36
C THR A 157 15.09 11.14 -4.55
N LYS A 158 15.70 11.44 -5.70
CA LYS A 158 15.78 10.49 -6.82
C LYS A 158 16.98 9.58 -6.57
N ASN A 159 16.72 8.32 -6.23
CA ASN A 159 17.73 7.26 -6.34
C ASN A 159 18.01 6.95 -7.81
#